data_AF-A0A2N6BBX1-F1
#
_entry.id   AF-A0A2N6BBX1-F1
#
_cell.length_a   1.000
_cell.length_b   1.000
_cell.length_c   1.000
_cell.angle_alpha   90.00
_cell.angle_beta   90.00
_cell.angle_gamma   90.00
#
_symmetry.space_group_name_H-M   'P 1'
#
loop_
_entity.id
_entity.type
_entity.pdbx_description
1 polymer ?
#
loop_
_entity_poly.entity_id
_entity_poly.type
_entity_poly.pdbx_seq_one_letter_code
_entity_poly.pdbx_strand_id
1 'polypeptide(L)'
;MAEQTHDQAALGKLPVFFELSGRLCVLAGDNDDALPKARLLLSAGARLALFMAEPGEELTALCAAHQARTELHTRPCRRQDLEQAMLAIGAFADEHAATAFAELAR
;
A
#
# COMPACT_ATOMS: atom_id res chain seq x y z
N MET A 1 -13.87 42.37 20.95
CA MET A 1 -12.61 41.61 20.78
C MET A 1 -12.74 40.84 19.48
N ALA A 2 -11.95 41.19 18.47
CA ALA A 2 -11.98 40.51 17.17
C ALA A 2 -11.25 39.17 17.31
N GLU A 3 -11.99 38.08 17.08
CA GLU A 3 -11.44 36.72 17.01
C GLU A 3 -10.69 36.63 15.67
N GLN A 4 -9.37 36.64 15.73
CA GLN A 4 -8.53 36.48 14.55
C GLN A 4 -8.55 35.01 14.14
N THR A 5 -9.49 34.65 13.28
CA THR A 5 -9.48 33.40 12.53
C THR A 5 -8.18 33.33 11.74
N HIS A 6 -7.24 32.50 12.20
CA HIS A 6 -6.08 32.12 11.40
C HIS A 6 -6.58 31.23 10.27
N ASP A 7 -6.91 31.84 9.14
CA ASP A 7 -7.11 31.13 7.89
C ASP A 7 -5.73 30.64 7.41
N GLN A 8 -5.30 29.49 7.91
CA GLN A 8 -4.10 28.83 7.42
C GLN A 8 -4.32 28.47 5.95
N ALA A 9 -3.58 29.13 5.05
CA ALA A 9 -3.54 28.76 3.65
C ALA A 9 -3.34 27.25 3.48
N ALA A 10 -4.13 26.62 2.60
CA ALA A 10 -4.15 25.18 2.41
C ALA A 10 -2.75 24.63 2.11
N LEU A 11 -2.22 23.80 3.01
CA LEU A 11 -1.03 23.00 2.71
C LEU A 11 -1.42 21.96 1.66
N GLY A 12 -0.93 22.12 0.42
CA GLY A 12 -1.18 21.18 -0.67
C GLY A 12 -0.71 19.75 -0.37
N LYS A 13 0.17 19.56 0.63
CA LYS A 13 0.65 18.25 1.14
C LYS A 13 1.03 18.37 2.62
N LEU A 14 0.67 17.37 3.43
CA LEU A 14 1.15 17.19 4.79
C LEU A 14 2.10 15.97 4.84
N PRO A 15 3.40 16.13 5.14
CA PRO A 15 4.26 14.98 5.34
C PRO A 15 3.89 14.27 6.65
N VAL A 16 3.69 12.95 6.58
CA VAL A 16 3.41 12.10 7.74
C VAL A 16 4.34 10.89 7.72
N PHE A 17 4.78 10.47 8.90
CA PHE A 17 5.58 9.27 9.10
C PHE A 17 4.72 8.20 9.76
N PHE A 18 4.82 6.97 9.26
CA PHE A 18 4.12 5.82 9.82
C PHE A 18 5.12 4.86 10.46
N GLU A 19 4.83 4.39 11.67
CA GLU A 19 5.56 3.28 12.29
C GLU A 19 5.03 1.96 11.71
N LEU A 20 5.75 1.40 10.75
CA LEU A 20 5.32 0.20 10.02
C LEU A 20 5.96 -1.09 10.55
N SER A 21 6.90 -1.02 11.49
CA SER A 21 7.59 -2.19 12.02
C SER A 21 6.59 -3.24 12.54
N GLY A 22 6.56 -4.41 11.88
CA GLY A 22 5.67 -5.52 12.23
C GLY A 22 4.18 -5.29 11.92
N ARG A 23 3.80 -4.14 11.34
CA ARG A 23 2.41 -3.82 10.98
C ARG A 23 2.05 -4.41 9.63
N LEU A 24 0.82 -4.90 9.48
CA LEU A 24 0.30 -5.37 8.21
C LEU A 24 0.07 -4.18 7.26
N CYS A 25 0.64 -4.26 6.07
CA CYS A 25 0.36 -3.41 4.94
C CYS A 25 -0.13 -4.28 3.78
N VAL A 26 -1.05 -3.75 2.99
CA VAL A 26 -1.57 -4.39 1.78
C VAL A 26 -1.05 -3.65 0.56
N LEU A 27 -0.57 -4.40 -0.42
CA LEU A 27 -0.17 -3.91 -1.73
C LEU A 27 -0.94 -4.69 -2.80
N ALA A 28 -1.77 -4.02 -3.57
CA ALA A 28 -2.49 -4.62 -4.69
C ALA A 28 -2.13 -3.88 -5.98
N GLY A 29 -1.97 -4.58 -7.09
CA GLY A 29 -1.56 -3.90 -8.32
C GLY A 29 -1.01 -4.81 -9.39
N ASP A 30 -0.23 -4.18 -10.27
CA ASP A 30 0.54 -4.79 -11.34
C ASP A 30 2.03 -4.76 -10.98
N ASN A 31 2.83 -5.64 -11.59
CA ASN A 31 4.20 -5.93 -11.17
C ASN A 31 5.14 -4.72 -11.10
N ASP A 32 5.26 -3.99 -12.21
CA ASP A 32 6.29 -2.97 -12.39
C ASP A 32 6.12 -1.82 -11.40
N ASP A 33 4.87 -1.41 -11.14
CA ASP A 33 4.56 -0.36 -10.18
C ASP A 33 4.57 -0.87 -8.73
N ALA A 34 4.33 -2.16 -8.49
CA ALA A 34 4.31 -2.75 -7.16
C ALA A 34 5.72 -2.93 -6.57
N LEU A 35 6.69 -3.34 -7.39
CA LEU A 35 8.01 -3.74 -6.90
C LEU A 35 8.75 -2.66 -6.07
N PRO A 36 8.85 -1.38 -6.52
CA PRO A 36 9.49 -0.34 -5.73
C PRO A 36 8.78 -0.07 -4.41
N LYS A 37 7.44 -0.14 -4.41
CA LYS A 37 6.60 0.08 -3.23
C LYS A 37 6.74 -1.06 -2.23
N ALA A 38 6.80 -2.30 -2.70
CA ALA A 38 7.07 -3.48 -1.87
C ALA A 38 8.43 -3.37 -1.17
N ARG A 39 9.49 -2.98 -1.90
CA ARG A 39 10.83 -2.78 -1.31
C ARG A 39 10.82 -1.71 -0.23
N LEU A 40 10.12 -0.59 -0.46
CA LEU A 40 9.99 0.50 0.51
C LEU A 40 9.29 0.05 1.79
N LEU A 41 8.13 -0.62 1.67
CA LEU A 41 7.36 -1.13 2.81
C LEU A 41 8.15 -2.16 3.63
N LEU A 42 8.83 -3.09 2.96
CA LEU A 42 9.66 -4.11 3.63
C LEU A 42 10.88 -3.50 4.34
N SER A 43 11.48 -2.46 3.74
CA SER A 43 12.58 -1.69 4.34
C SER A 43 12.10 -0.90 5.57
N ALA A 44 10.86 -0.42 5.55
CA ALA A 44 10.20 0.21 6.70
C ALA A 44 9.74 -0.80 7.79
N GLY A 45 10.05 -2.09 7.64
CA GLY A 45 9.74 -3.11 8.64
C GLY A 45 8.33 -3.71 8.56
N ALA A 46 7.54 -3.38 7.52
CA ALA A 46 6.18 -3.87 7.37
C ALA A 46 6.11 -5.41 7.20
N ARG A 47 4.99 -5.98 7.63
CA ARG A 47 4.47 -7.26 7.12
C ARG A 47 3.61 -6.94 5.90
N LEU A 48 3.81 -7.62 4.79
CA LEU A 48 3.21 -7.26 3.52
C LEU A 48 2.36 -8.40 2.96
N ALA A 49 1.07 -8.13 2.74
CA ALA A 49 0.20 -8.96 1.92
C ALA A 49 0.12 -8.35 0.52
N LEU A 50 0.47 -9.14 -0.50
CA LEU A 50 0.51 -8.73 -1.90
C LEU A 50 -0.59 -9.43 -2.68
N PHE A 51 -1.36 -8.67 -3.46
CA PHE A 51 -2.45 -9.19 -4.30
C PHE A 51 -2.19 -8.85 -5.76
N MET A 52 -1.83 -9.86 -6.54
CA MET A 52 -1.49 -9.74 -7.96
C MET A 52 -1.99 -10.95 -8.72
N ALA A 53 -2.68 -10.76 -9.84
CA ALA A 53 -3.16 -11.90 -10.64
C ALA A 53 -2.00 -12.75 -11.17
N GLU A 54 -0.98 -12.07 -11.71
CA GLU A 54 0.18 -12.70 -12.35
C GLU A 54 1.46 -12.03 -11.83
N PRO A 55 2.01 -12.47 -10.67
CA PRO A 55 3.22 -11.89 -10.13
C PRO A 55 4.43 -12.24 -11.00
N GLY A 56 5.22 -11.22 -11.35
CA GLY A 56 6.44 -11.35 -12.12
C GLY A 56 7.58 -11.96 -11.30
N GLU A 57 8.65 -12.34 -12.00
CA GLU A 57 9.80 -13.04 -11.38
C GLU A 57 10.46 -12.23 -10.28
N GLU A 58 10.70 -10.92 -10.51
CA GLU A 58 11.40 -10.07 -9.54
C GLU A 58 10.61 -9.89 -8.24
N LEU A 59 9.30 -9.73 -8.34
CA LEU A 59 8.44 -9.60 -7.17
C LEU A 59 8.33 -10.92 -6.41
N THR A 60 8.23 -12.03 -7.15
CA THR A 60 8.24 -13.38 -6.56
C THR A 60 9.55 -13.64 -5.82
N ALA A 61 10.69 -13.29 -6.42
CA ALA A 61 12.01 -13.39 -5.78
C ALA A 61 12.12 -12.51 -4.53
N LEU A 62 11.59 -11.28 -4.57
CA LEU A 62 11.52 -10.40 -3.40
C LEU A 62 10.68 -11.04 -2.29
N CYS A 63 9.51 -11.58 -2.62
CA CYS A 63 8.65 -12.24 -1.65
C CYS A 63 9.33 -13.47 -1.03
N ALA A 64 10.04 -14.28 -1.83
CA ALA A 64 10.79 -15.43 -1.33
C ALA A 64 11.93 -15.01 -0.38
N ALA A 65 12.68 -13.96 -0.71
CA ALA A 65 13.74 -13.43 0.14
C ALA A 65 13.23 -12.89 1.49
N HIS A 66 11.94 -12.49 1.55
CA HIS A 66 11.30 -11.93 2.73
C HIS A 66 10.17 -12.80 3.30
N GLN A 67 10.16 -14.11 3.02
CA GLN A 67 9.04 -15.03 3.29
C GLN A 67 8.44 -14.98 4.71
N ALA A 68 9.21 -14.61 5.74
CA ALA A 68 8.71 -14.47 7.10
C ALA A 68 7.81 -13.24 7.32
N ARG A 69 7.79 -12.31 6.36
CA ARG A 69 7.10 -11.02 6.41
C ARG A 69 6.23 -10.76 5.19
N THR A 70 6.20 -11.66 4.22
CA THR A 70 5.47 -11.49 2.95
C THR A 70 4.48 -12.63 2.72
N GLU A 71 3.29 -12.29 2.27
CA GLU A 71 2.29 -13.23 1.78
C GLU A 71 1.88 -12.79 0.38
N LEU A 72 2.12 -13.63 -0.63
CA LEU A 72 1.79 -13.35 -2.03
C LEU A 72 0.55 -14.13 -2.43
N HIS A 73 -0.49 -13.41 -2.86
CA HIS A 73 -1.76 -13.97 -3.30
C HIS A 73 -1.96 -13.75 -4.80
N THR A 74 -2.12 -14.86 -5.52
CA THR A 74 -2.42 -14.86 -6.97
C THR A 74 -3.91 -14.63 -7.25
N ARG A 75 -4.48 -13.59 -6.62
CA ARG A 75 -5.91 -13.23 -6.73
C ARG A 75 -6.12 -11.74 -6.48
N PRO A 76 -7.26 -11.15 -6.92
CA PRO A 76 -7.64 -9.81 -6.53
C PRO A 76 -7.79 -9.66 -5.01
N CYS A 77 -7.47 -8.46 -4.53
CA CYS A 77 -7.73 -8.02 -3.16
C CYS A 77 -9.23 -7.88 -2.92
N ARG A 78 -9.69 -8.21 -1.71
CA ARG A 78 -11.08 -8.11 -1.25
C ARG A 78 -11.14 -7.25 0.00
N ARG A 79 -12.32 -6.73 0.32
CA ARG A 79 -12.53 -5.86 1.49
C ARG A 79 -12.03 -6.48 2.80
N GLN A 80 -12.23 -7.78 2.97
CA GLN A 80 -11.79 -8.54 4.14
C GLN A 80 -10.26 -8.54 4.32
N ASP A 81 -9.50 -8.48 3.21
CA ASP A 81 -8.03 -8.44 3.26
C ASP A 81 -7.51 -7.10 3.80
N LEU A 82 -8.36 -6.05 3.79
CA LEU A 82 -8.01 -4.71 4.20
C LEU A 82 -8.33 -4.41 5.67
N GLU A 83 -9.18 -5.23 6.31
CA GLU A 83 -9.74 -4.93 7.65
C GLU A 83 -8.67 -4.75 8.74
N GLN A 84 -7.51 -5.41 8.60
CA GLN A 84 -6.40 -5.34 9.56
C GLN A 84 -5.19 -4.57 9.05
N ALA A 85 -5.28 -4.01 7.84
CA ALA A 85 -4.17 -3.30 7.22
C ALA A 85 -4.00 -1.90 7.85
N MET A 86 -2.77 -1.58 8.26
CA MET A 86 -2.40 -0.22 8.66
C MET A 86 -2.38 0.72 7.45
N LEU A 87 -1.94 0.22 6.30
CA LEU A 87 -1.91 0.93 5.02
C LEU A 87 -2.31 -0.02 3.89
N ALA A 88 -3.09 0.48 2.94
CA ALA A 88 -3.40 -0.20 1.69
C ALA A 88 -2.93 0.67 0.53
N ILE A 89 -2.10 0.12 -0.35
CA ILE A 89 -1.51 0.84 -1.47
C ILE A 89 -1.88 0.14 -2.78
N GLY A 90 -2.49 0.91 -3.68
CA GLY A 90 -2.76 0.48 -5.05
C GLY A 90 -1.57 0.82 -5.95
N ALA A 91 -1.14 -0.15 -6.76
CA ALA A 91 -0.05 -0.03 -7.71
C ALA A 91 -0.52 -0.48 -9.10
N PHE A 92 -1.54 0.19 -9.62
CA PHE A 92 -2.18 -0.15 -10.88
C PHE A 92 -1.75 0.83 -11.97
N ALA A 93 -1.52 0.32 -13.18
CA ALA A 93 -1.28 1.17 -14.34
C ALA A 93 -2.60 1.79 -14.87
N ASP A 94 -3.71 1.07 -14.73
CA ASP A 94 -5.04 1.52 -15.14
C ASP A 94 -5.73 2.37 -14.05
N GLU A 95 -6.23 3.54 -14.44
CA GLU A 95 -6.87 4.48 -13.53
C GLU A 95 -8.21 3.98 -12.98
N HIS A 96 -8.96 3.17 -13.75
CA HIS A 96 -10.22 2.59 -13.27
C HIS A 96 -9.95 1.55 -12.19
N ALA A 97 -8.97 0.66 -12.38
CA ALA A 97 -8.53 -0.30 -11.39
C ALA A 97 -7.98 0.39 -10.13
N ALA A 98 -7.19 1.45 -10.29
CA ALA A 98 -6.70 2.26 -9.17
C ALA A 98 -7.86 2.89 -8.37
N THR A 99 -8.86 3.44 -9.05
CA THR A 99 -10.04 4.04 -8.43
C THR A 99 -10.87 3.00 -7.71
N ALA A 100 -11.15 1.85 -8.33
CA ALA A 100 -11.89 0.77 -7.73
C ALA A 100 -11.21 0.22 -6.46
N PHE A 101 -9.87 0.11 -6.47
CA PHE A 101 -9.12 -0.29 -5.27
C PHE A 101 -9.18 0.78 -4.17
N ALA A 102 -9.08 2.06 -4.53
CA ALA A 102 -9.20 3.15 -3.56
C ALA A 102 -10.60 3.18 -2.91
N GLU A 103 -11.66 2.89 -3.65
CA GLU A 103 -13.01 2.73 -3.11
C GLU A 103 -13.16 1.48 -2.23
N LEU A 104 -12.51 0.38 -2.60
CA LEU A 104 -12.48 -0.83 -1.78
C LEU A 104 -11.83 -0.57 -0.41
N ALA A 105 -10.83 0.31 -0.36
CA ALA A 105 -10.05 0.66 0.83
C ALA A 105 -10.65 1.76 1.72
N ARG A 106 -11.76 2.38 1.30
CA ARG A 106 -12.55 3.32 2.11
C ARG A 106 -13.64 2.59 2.90
#